data_AF-A0A9Q0RL23-F1
#
_entry.id   AF-A0A9Q0RL23-F1
#
_cell.length_a   1.000
_cell.length_b   1.000
_cell.length_c   1.000
_cell.angle_alpha   90.00
_cell.angle_beta   90.00
_cell.angle_gamma   90.00
#
_symmetry.space_group_name_H-M   'P 1'
#
loop_
_entity.id
_entity.type
_entity.pdbx_description
1 polymer ?
#
loop_
_entity_poly.entity_id
_entity_poly.type
_entity_poly.pdbx_seq_one_letter_code
_entity_poly.pdbx_strand_id
1 'polypeptide(L)'
;MIHNNEIVSIEEVLLKPPYLRCLTRQFLFANRTINLKLRIISIGATIDSIKLNDHEIVVVNENGNGNHLEWDSHVFGFDALQLRSLSPPFAELSYQLSKNNELYVEGKGFINENWAVNPIFLNLNLVDDKPSLEGHCLCIRASNESINIFTEPNMGANGFAQFISDVPLSISDYLEGMNILYSTNQSCTADSYIIASLRYEDRRVDILLEISQWYASHLLLKIKNGSIAFIPHNMSKFKLTYRFYF
;
A
#
# COMPACT_ATOMS: atom_id res chain seq x y z
N MET A 1 -18.92 -20.13 -14.47
CA MET A 1 -18.19 -21.35 -14.05
C MET A 1 -17.64 -21.06 -12.67
N ILE A 2 -18.00 -21.85 -11.65
CA ILE A 2 -17.62 -21.56 -10.26
C ILE A 2 -16.21 -22.12 -10.03
N HIS A 3 -15.22 -21.24 -9.94
CA HIS A 3 -13.79 -21.54 -9.70
C HIS A 3 -13.54 -21.95 -8.24
N ASN A 4 -14.15 -23.07 -7.80
CA ASN A 4 -14.14 -23.45 -6.39
C ASN A 4 -12.81 -24.05 -5.87
N ASN A 5 -11.79 -24.22 -6.71
CA ASN A 5 -10.51 -24.83 -6.33
C ASN A 5 -9.30 -23.89 -6.42
N GLU A 6 -9.49 -22.63 -6.80
CA GLU A 6 -8.36 -21.71 -6.95
C GLU A 6 -8.00 -21.10 -5.60
N ILE A 7 -6.70 -21.17 -5.26
CA ILE A 7 -6.14 -20.61 -4.02
C ILE A 7 -6.28 -19.09 -4.01
N VAL A 8 -6.09 -18.47 -5.18
CA VAL A 8 -6.31 -17.04 -5.43
C VAL A 8 -7.37 -16.91 -6.51
N SER A 9 -8.27 -15.95 -6.34
CA SER A 9 -9.32 -15.62 -7.31
C SER A 9 -9.57 -14.13 -7.36
N ILE A 10 -10.03 -13.65 -8.51
CA ILE A 10 -10.55 -12.31 -8.72
C ILE A 10 -11.98 -12.40 -9.29
N GLU A 11 -12.90 -11.64 -8.71
CA GLU A 11 -14.27 -11.49 -9.21
C GLU A 11 -14.54 -10.02 -9.54
N GLU A 12 -15.15 -9.75 -10.69
CA GLU A 12 -15.61 -8.42 -11.07
C GLU A 12 -17.09 -8.25 -10.76
N VAL A 13 -17.44 -7.14 -10.10
CA VAL A 13 -18.80 -6.76 -9.76
C VAL A 13 -19.04 -5.32 -10.22
N LEU A 14 -20.18 -5.10 -10.86
CA LEU A 14 -20.65 -3.74 -11.18
C LEU A 14 -21.45 -3.18 -10.02
N LEU A 15 -20.99 -2.07 -9.45
CA LEU A 15 -21.70 -1.32 -8.43
C LEU A 15 -22.33 -0.06 -9.01
N LYS A 16 -23.47 0.35 -8.45
CA LYS A 16 -24.01 1.70 -8.59
C LYS A 16 -24.10 2.35 -7.20
N PRO A 17 -23.01 2.91 -6.68
CA PRO A 17 -23.02 3.51 -5.35
C PRO A 17 -24.04 4.67 -5.31
N PRO A 18 -24.83 4.83 -4.22
CA PRO A 18 -25.89 5.83 -4.17
C PRO A 18 -25.38 7.28 -4.30
N TYR A 19 -24.09 7.50 -4.00
CA TYR A 19 -23.44 8.81 -4.07
C TYR A 19 -22.72 9.08 -5.41
N LEU A 20 -22.58 8.07 -6.28
CA LEU A 20 -21.91 8.21 -7.56
C LEU A 20 -22.92 8.18 -8.70
N ARG A 21 -22.74 9.08 -9.67
CA ARG A 21 -23.63 9.20 -10.84
C ARG A 21 -23.34 8.17 -11.94
N CYS A 22 -22.33 7.33 -11.77
CA CYS A 22 -21.91 6.31 -12.72
C CYS A 22 -21.84 4.92 -12.09
N LEU A 23 -21.96 3.89 -12.94
CA LEU A 23 -21.58 2.54 -12.58
C LEU A 23 -20.07 2.52 -12.35
N THR A 24 -19.64 1.87 -11.28
CA THR A 24 -18.21 1.66 -10.97
C THR A 24 -17.93 0.17 -10.94
N ARG A 25 -16.73 -0.21 -11.37
CA ARG A 25 -16.28 -1.60 -11.29
C ARG A 25 -15.60 -1.83 -9.96
N GLN A 26 -15.93 -2.94 -9.35
CA GLN A 26 -15.31 -3.45 -8.15
C GLN A 26 -14.66 -4.79 -8.46
N PHE A 27 -13.43 -4.97 -7.99
CA PHE A 27 -12.67 -6.20 -8.14
C PHE A 27 -12.42 -6.79 -6.75
N LEU A 28 -12.88 -8.02 -6.55
CA LEU A 28 -12.79 -8.76 -5.31
C LEU A 28 -11.72 -9.83 -5.46
N PHE A 29 -10.58 -9.60 -4.82
CA PHE A 29 -9.52 -10.58 -4.70
C PHE A 29 -9.72 -11.41 -3.44
N ALA A 30 -9.44 -12.70 -3.52
CA ALA A 30 -9.40 -13.57 -2.37
C ALA A 30 -8.20 -14.51 -2.44
N ASN A 31 -7.46 -14.65 -1.33
CA ASN A 31 -6.51 -15.73 -1.11
C ASN A 31 -7.03 -16.58 0.05
N ARG A 32 -7.41 -17.83 -0.28
CA ARG A 32 -8.07 -18.76 0.63
C ARG A 32 -7.12 -19.39 1.65
N THR A 33 -5.80 -19.31 1.45
CA THR A 33 -4.80 -19.87 2.37
C THR A 33 -4.86 -19.22 3.75
N ILE A 34 -5.04 -17.90 3.78
CA ILE A 34 -5.10 -17.11 5.03
C ILE A 34 -6.39 -16.29 5.19
N ASN A 35 -7.42 -16.62 4.40
CA ASN A 35 -8.66 -15.84 4.36
C ASN A 35 -8.42 -14.32 4.16
N LEU A 36 -7.49 -13.98 3.26
CA LEU A 36 -7.20 -12.61 2.86
C LEU A 36 -8.15 -12.22 1.73
N LYS A 37 -8.90 -11.15 1.91
CA LYS A 37 -9.83 -10.61 0.92
C LYS A 37 -9.46 -9.15 0.66
N LEU A 38 -9.45 -8.75 -0.59
CA LEU A 38 -9.09 -7.41 -1.02
C LEU A 38 -10.17 -6.89 -1.97
N ARG A 39 -10.56 -5.63 -1.78
CA ARG A 39 -11.51 -4.93 -2.64
C ARG A 39 -10.81 -3.75 -3.30
N ILE A 40 -10.80 -3.74 -4.62
CA ILE A 40 -10.31 -2.63 -5.44
C ILE A 40 -11.48 -2.02 -6.20
N ILE A 41 -11.55 -0.70 -6.26
CA ILE A 41 -12.54 0.05 -7.04
C ILE A 41 -11.82 0.76 -8.19
N SER A 42 -12.39 0.68 -9.40
CA SER A 42 -11.83 1.31 -10.61
C SER A 42 -11.71 2.83 -10.49
N ILE A 43 -12.66 3.48 -9.80
CA ILE A 43 -12.59 4.91 -9.50
C ILE A 43 -11.38 5.21 -8.62
N GLY A 44 -10.48 6.06 -9.14
CA GLY A 44 -9.25 6.43 -8.46
C GLY A 44 -8.25 5.29 -8.26
N ALA A 45 -8.47 4.13 -8.87
CA ALA A 45 -7.67 2.91 -8.65
C ALA A 45 -7.44 2.63 -7.15
N THR A 46 -8.54 2.56 -6.40
CA THR A 46 -8.50 2.61 -4.93
C THR A 46 -8.59 1.22 -4.34
N ILE A 47 -7.69 0.88 -3.41
CA ILE A 47 -7.89 -0.25 -2.51
C ILE A 47 -8.81 0.24 -1.39
N ASP A 48 -10.04 -0.25 -1.42
CA ASP A 48 -11.12 0.19 -0.53
C ASP A 48 -11.32 -0.73 0.67
N SER A 49 -10.80 -1.96 0.61
CA SER A 49 -10.83 -2.84 1.77
C SER A 49 -9.74 -3.90 1.66
N ILE A 50 -9.09 -4.17 2.78
CA ILE A 50 -8.31 -5.39 2.96
C ILE A 50 -8.81 -6.01 4.24
N LYS A 51 -9.39 -7.20 4.10
CA LYS A 51 -9.82 -8.02 5.21
C LYS A 51 -8.92 -9.21 5.36
N LEU A 52 -8.66 -9.56 6.58
CA LEU A 52 -7.94 -10.76 6.91
C LEU A 52 -8.63 -11.48 8.06
N ASN A 53 -8.89 -12.77 7.88
CA ASN A 53 -9.71 -13.54 8.81
C ASN A 53 -11.03 -12.80 9.10
N ASP A 54 -11.61 -12.20 8.05
CA ASP A 54 -12.80 -11.36 8.07
C ASP A 54 -12.74 -10.03 8.85
N HIS A 55 -11.57 -9.66 9.38
CA HIS A 55 -11.36 -8.37 10.03
C HIS A 55 -10.75 -7.33 9.08
N GLU A 56 -11.25 -6.11 9.12
CA GLU A 56 -10.75 -5.00 8.30
C GLU A 56 -9.43 -4.48 8.85
N ILE A 57 -8.40 -4.40 8.01
CA ILE A 57 -7.09 -3.83 8.39
C ILE A 57 -6.76 -2.54 7.61
N VAL A 58 -7.69 -2.08 6.78
CA VAL A 58 -7.58 -0.82 6.04
C VAL A 58 -8.60 0.17 6.56
N VAL A 59 -8.13 1.35 6.93
CA VAL A 59 -8.99 2.48 7.29
C VAL A 59 -9.28 3.27 6.01
N VAL A 60 -10.50 3.15 5.50
CA VAL A 60 -10.93 3.89 4.30
C VAL A 60 -10.97 5.37 4.62
N ASN A 61 -10.19 6.17 3.88
CA ASN A 61 -10.19 7.61 4.04
C ASN A 61 -11.39 8.18 3.27
N GLU A 62 -12.47 8.51 3.98
CA GLU A 62 -13.65 9.18 3.38
C GLU A 62 -13.29 10.51 2.70
N ASN A 63 -12.13 11.10 3.06
CA ASN A 63 -11.63 12.38 2.53
C ASN A 63 -10.34 12.21 1.70
N GLY A 64 -10.22 11.13 0.93
CA GLY A 64 -9.15 10.99 -0.05
C GLY A 64 -9.29 12.04 -1.16
N ASN A 65 -8.40 13.03 -1.19
CA ASN A 65 -8.09 13.76 -2.42
C ASN A 65 -7.66 12.72 -3.47
N GLY A 66 -8.59 12.20 -4.25
CA GLY A 66 -8.32 11.08 -5.14
C GLY A 66 -9.28 11.14 -6.31
N ASN A 67 -8.73 11.37 -7.50
CA ASN A 67 -9.44 11.48 -8.76
C ASN A 67 -10.71 10.61 -8.81
N HIS A 68 -11.89 11.25 -8.90
CA HIS A 68 -13.16 10.57 -9.19
C HIS A 68 -13.26 10.09 -10.65
N LEU A 69 -12.11 9.91 -11.30
CA LEU A 69 -12.01 9.43 -12.66
C LEU A 69 -12.04 7.91 -12.62
N GLU A 70 -12.86 7.34 -13.49
CA GLU A 70 -12.85 5.93 -13.79
C GLU A 70 -11.55 5.58 -14.50
N TRP A 71 -10.87 4.53 -14.03
CA TRP A 71 -9.73 3.95 -14.71
C TRP A 71 -10.21 2.80 -15.58
N ASP A 72 -9.66 2.69 -16.79
CA ASP A 72 -9.93 1.55 -17.66
C ASP A 72 -9.29 0.30 -17.05
N SER A 73 -10.04 -0.81 -17.02
CA SER A 73 -9.67 -1.99 -16.26
C SER A 73 -9.47 -3.20 -17.14
N HIS A 74 -8.43 -3.96 -16.87
CA HIS A 74 -8.17 -5.24 -17.53
C HIS A 74 -7.74 -6.29 -16.50
N VAL A 75 -8.47 -7.40 -16.45
CA VAL A 75 -8.14 -8.54 -15.58
C VAL A 75 -7.30 -9.54 -16.36
N PHE A 76 -6.17 -9.95 -15.79
CA PHE A 76 -5.29 -10.97 -16.35
C PHE A 76 -5.35 -12.23 -15.49
N GLY A 77 -5.79 -13.34 -16.06
CA GLY A 77 -5.88 -14.61 -15.34
C GLY A 77 -6.84 -14.54 -14.15
N PHE A 78 -6.38 -15.03 -13.00
CA PHE A 78 -7.19 -15.16 -11.78
C PHE A 78 -6.67 -14.32 -10.61
N ASP A 79 -5.56 -13.62 -10.81
CA ASP A 79 -4.78 -13.04 -9.73
C ASP A 79 -4.27 -11.63 -10.01
N ALA A 80 -4.47 -11.08 -11.21
CA ALA A 80 -3.96 -9.76 -11.59
C ALA A 80 -5.01 -8.83 -12.21
N LEU A 81 -4.94 -7.56 -11.84
CA LEU A 81 -5.74 -6.45 -12.38
C LEU A 81 -4.80 -5.33 -12.81
N GLN A 82 -5.02 -4.79 -14.00
CA GLN A 82 -4.41 -3.55 -14.44
C GLN A 82 -5.48 -2.48 -14.60
N LEU A 83 -5.18 -1.30 -14.07
CA LEU A 83 -5.97 -0.09 -14.19
C LEU A 83 -5.14 0.94 -14.95
N ARG A 84 -5.74 1.58 -15.95
CA ARG A 84 -5.10 2.63 -16.76
C ARG A 84 -5.89 3.93 -16.67
N SER A 85 -5.20 5.02 -16.38
CA SER A 85 -5.81 6.35 -16.42
C SER A 85 -6.20 6.68 -17.85
N LEU A 86 -7.46 7.08 -18.04
CA LEU A 86 -7.97 7.56 -19.33
C LEU A 86 -7.52 8.98 -19.68
N SER A 87 -6.91 9.68 -18.70
CA SER A 87 -6.43 11.05 -18.85
C SER A 87 -4.90 11.10 -18.74
N PRO A 88 -4.24 12.02 -19.47
CA PRO A 88 -2.82 12.25 -19.33
C PRO A 88 -2.40 12.52 -17.87
N PRO A 89 -1.19 12.12 -17.47
CA PRO A 89 -0.19 11.36 -18.25
C PRO A 89 -0.41 9.84 -18.40
N PHE A 90 -1.64 9.32 -18.42
CA PHE A 90 -1.93 7.91 -18.75
C PHE A 90 -1.16 6.92 -17.87
N ALA A 91 -1.11 7.19 -16.56
CA ALA A 91 -0.51 6.27 -15.60
C ALA A 91 -1.21 4.91 -15.63
N GLU A 92 -0.46 3.88 -15.28
CA GLU A 92 -0.97 2.53 -15.09
C GLU A 92 -0.64 2.05 -13.68
N LEU A 93 -1.61 1.38 -13.05
CA LEU A 93 -1.48 0.67 -11.79
C LEU A 93 -1.83 -0.79 -12.00
N SER A 94 -0.97 -1.70 -11.57
CA SER A 94 -1.23 -3.13 -11.62
C SER A 94 -1.22 -3.69 -10.21
N TYR A 95 -2.24 -4.48 -9.88
CA TYR A 95 -2.39 -5.20 -8.62
C TYR A 95 -2.33 -6.69 -8.92
N GLN A 96 -1.52 -7.43 -8.17
CA GLN A 96 -1.49 -8.89 -8.27
C GLN A 96 -1.46 -9.51 -6.88
N LEU A 97 -2.36 -10.46 -6.61
CA LEU A 97 -2.38 -11.20 -5.36
C LEU A 97 -1.71 -12.57 -5.56
N SER A 98 -0.64 -12.83 -4.83
CA SER A 98 0.09 -14.08 -4.93
C SER A 98 -0.50 -15.15 -4.00
N LYS A 99 -0.21 -16.42 -4.31
CA LYS A 99 -0.53 -17.56 -3.44
C LYS A 99 0.23 -17.52 -2.10
N ASN A 100 1.31 -16.76 -2.03
CA ASN A 100 2.18 -16.62 -0.86
C ASN A 100 1.77 -15.43 0.04
N ASN A 101 0.53 -14.97 -0.06
CA ASN A 101 -0.01 -13.87 0.74
C ASN A 101 0.71 -12.54 0.48
N GLU A 102 1.05 -12.29 -0.79
CA GLU A 102 1.71 -11.06 -1.20
C GLU A 102 0.80 -10.30 -2.16
N LEU A 103 0.54 -9.03 -1.86
CA LEU A 103 -0.07 -8.10 -2.80
C LEU A 103 1.03 -7.28 -3.46
N TYR A 104 1.24 -7.51 -4.75
CA TYR A 104 2.10 -6.67 -5.58
C TYR A 104 1.32 -5.49 -6.12
N VAL A 105 1.90 -4.30 -6.04
CA VAL A 105 1.39 -3.06 -6.60
C VAL A 105 2.49 -2.43 -7.44
N GLU A 106 2.33 -2.43 -8.76
CA GLU A 106 3.25 -1.78 -9.70
C GLU A 106 2.60 -0.54 -10.29
N GLY A 107 3.32 0.58 -10.27
CA GLY A 107 2.92 1.81 -10.92
C GLY A 107 3.91 2.25 -11.97
N LYS A 108 3.44 2.78 -13.10
CA LYS A 108 4.27 3.41 -14.14
C LYS A 108 3.56 4.61 -14.80
N GLY A 109 4.33 5.51 -15.39
CA GLY A 109 3.80 6.66 -16.14
C GLY A 109 3.31 7.81 -15.25
N PHE A 110 3.77 7.87 -14.01
CA PHE A 110 3.48 8.98 -13.10
C PHE A 110 4.40 10.15 -13.42
N ILE A 111 3.82 11.30 -13.81
CA ILE A 111 4.57 12.55 -14.05
C ILE A 111 4.05 13.57 -13.04
N ASN A 112 4.94 14.02 -12.14
CA ASN A 112 4.73 15.00 -11.04
C ASN A 112 4.38 14.45 -9.65
N GLU A 113 4.83 15.21 -8.64
CA GLU A 113 4.80 14.96 -7.18
C GLU A 113 3.39 14.84 -6.56
N ASN A 114 2.34 15.20 -7.31
CA ASN A 114 0.97 15.32 -6.81
C ASN A 114 0.08 14.12 -7.12
N TRP A 115 0.58 13.13 -7.85
CA TRP A 115 -0.13 11.87 -8.04
C TRP A 115 0.22 10.91 -6.92
N ALA A 116 -0.39 11.14 -5.77
CA ALA A 116 -0.46 10.10 -4.75
C ALA A 116 -1.35 8.96 -5.31
N VAL A 117 -0.73 7.81 -5.56
CA VAL A 117 -1.44 6.53 -5.53
C VAL A 117 -2.27 6.52 -4.25
N ASN A 118 -3.56 6.19 -4.34
CA ASN A 118 -4.44 6.23 -3.19
C ASN A 118 -3.80 5.45 -2.02
N PRO A 119 -3.38 6.13 -0.94
CA PRO A 119 -2.59 5.48 0.09
C PRO A 119 -3.40 4.38 0.78
N ILE A 120 -2.78 3.21 0.98
CA ILE A 120 -3.35 2.17 1.83
C ILE A 120 -3.02 2.53 3.28
N PHE A 121 -4.02 3.01 4.00
CA PHE A 121 -3.91 3.30 5.43
C PHE A 121 -4.17 2.02 6.22
N LEU A 122 -3.09 1.45 6.76
CA LEU A 122 -3.12 0.22 7.54
C LEU A 122 -3.35 0.52 9.02
N ASN A 123 -4.22 -0.26 9.64
CA ASN A 123 -4.30 -0.42 11.08
C ASN A 123 -4.44 -1.91 11.35
N LEU A 124 -3.48 -2.49 12.08
CA LEU A 124 -3.51 -3.91 12.41
C LEU A 124 -4.27 -4.17 13.70
N ASN A 125 -4.75 -3.17 14.44
CA ASN A 125 -5.65 -3.37 15.56
C ASN A 125 -7.06 -3.78 15.05
N LEU A 126 -7.70 -4.76 15.70
CA LEU A 126 -9.01 -5.31 15.30
C LEU A 126 -10.20 -4.66 16.02
N VAL A 127 -9.95 -3.73 16.93
CA VAL A 127 -11.00 -3.23 17.82
C VAL A 127 -12.01 -2.39 17.02
N ASP A 128 -13.30 -2.66 17.22
CA ASP A 128 -14.45 -1.95 16.61
C ASP A 128 -14.54 -0.46 16.99
N ASP A 129 -13.65 0.03 17.85
CA ASP A 129 -13.55 1.41 18.29
C ASP A 129 -12.75 2.28 17.31
N LYS A 130 -12.63 3.58 17.63
CA LYS A 130 -11.83 4.55 16.87
C LYS A 130 -10.43 3.97 16.56
N PRO A 131 -9.99 3.97 15.29
CA PRO A 131 -8.69 3.41 14.94
C PRO A 131 -7.56 4.04 15.76
N SER A 132 -6.67 3.21 16.29
CA SER A 132 -5.50 3.61 17.08
C SER A 132 -4.26 2.80 16.66
N LEU A 133 -3.10 3.45 16.64
CA LEU A 133 -1.79 2.80 16.46
C LEU A 133 -1.14 2.41 17.79
N GLU A 134 -1.83 2.54 18.92
CA GLU A 134 -1.35 2.05 20.21
C GLU A 134 -1.01 0.54 20.11
N GLY A 135 0.09 0.12 20.74
CA GLY A 135 0.59 -1.26 20.67
C GLY A 135 1.26 -1.66 19.35
N HIS A 136 1.23 -0.79 18.32
CA HIS A 136 1.93 -1.09 17.07
C HIS A 136 3.42 -0.79 17.18
N CYS A 137 4.21 -1.62 16.52
CA CYS A 137 5.64 -1.43 16.34
C CYS A 137 5.99 -1.27 14.86
N LEU A 138 6.96 -0.40 14.57
CA LEU A 138 7.50 -0.12 13.25
C LEU A 138 9.00 -0.34 13.23
N CYS A 139 9.51 -0.91 12.14
CA CYS A 139 10.90 -0.73 11.74
C CYS A 139 11.00 -0.47 10.24
N ILE A 140 12.02 0.29 9.84
CA ILE A 140 12.36 0.61 8.47
C ILE A 140 13.83 0.24 8.27
N ARG A 141 14.13 -0.52 7.23
CA ARG A 141 15.50 -1.00 6.95
C ARG A 141 15.68 -1.30 5.47
N ALA A 142 16.92 -1.44 5.04
CA ALA A 142 17.23 -1.89 3.70
C ALA A 142 17.31 -3.41 3.68
N SER A 143 17.08 -4.01 2.52
CA SER A 143 17.35 -5.44 2.33
C SER A 143 18.86 -5.75 2.30
N ASN A 144 19.71 -4.75 2.05
CA ASN A 144 21.15 -4.89 1.93
C ASN A 144 21.85 -3.76 2.71
N GLU A 145 22.81 -4.13 3.57
CA GLU A 145 23.56 -3.19 4.42
C GLU A 145 24.36 -2.15 3.64
N SER A 146 24.72 -2.43 2.38
CA SER A 146 25.37 -1.45 1.49
C SER A 146 24.46 -0.29 1.08
N ILE A 147 23.16 -0.37 1.36
CA ILE A 147 22.18 0.65 1.01
C ILE A 147 21.84 1.46 2.24
N ASN A 148 22.26 2.72 2.23
CA ASN A 148 21.87 3.67 3.26
C ASN A 148 20.43 4.12 3.03
N ILE A 149 19.59 3.91 4.04
CA ILE A 149 18.31 4.59 4.18
C ILE A 149 18.51 5.75 5.13
N PHE A 150 17.99 6.91 4.76
CA PHE A 150 18.01 8.09 5.61
C PHE A 150 16.65 8.77 5.59
N THR A 151 16.42 9.58 6.61
CA THR A 151 15.25 10.46 6.68
C THR A 151 15.61 11.79 6.02
N GLU A 152 14.75 12.30 5.15
CA GLU A 152 14.94 13.63 4.59
C GLU A 152 14.32 14.71 5.50
N PRO A 153 15.03 15.83 5.76
CA PRO A 153 14.63 16.84 6.75
C PRO A 153 13.42 17.70 6.35
N ASN A 154 12.78 17.47 5.20
CA ASN A 154 11.84 18.41 4.61
C ASN A 154 10.44 18.46 5.22
N MET A 155 10.11 17.70 6.27
CA MET A 155 8.77 17.72 6.88
C MET A 155 8.78 17.65 8.41
N GLY A 156 9.62 18.46 9.06
CA GLY A 156 9.47 18.81 10.48
C GLY A 156 9.35 17.63 11.45
N ALA A 157 10.37 16.78 11.57
CA ALA A 157 10.38 15.73 12.59
C ALA A 157 11.80 15.43 13.10
N ASN A 158 12.16 16.01 14.25
CA ASN A 158 13.18 15.44 15.12
C ASN A 158 12.58 14.21 15.81
N GLY A 159 12.91 12.99 15.35
CA GLY A 159 12.55 11.77 16.08
C GLY A 159 12.49 10.48 15.27
N PHE A 160 12.32 10.53 13.94
CA PHE A 160 11.96 9.32 13.17
C PHE A 160 13.10 8.57 12.48
N ALA A 161 14.31 9.13 12.55
CA ALA A 161 15.52 8.35 12.27
C ALA A 161 15.62 7.11 13.19
N GLN A 162 14.97 7.12 14.35
CA GLN A 162 14.96 6.00 15.29
C GLN A 162 14.36 4.72 14.70
N PHE A 163 13.39 4.83 13.77
CA PHE A 163 12.78 3.66 13.14
C PHE A 163 13.68 3.02 12.08
N ILE A 164 14.80 3.67 11.71
CA ILE A 164 15.84 3.05 10.88
C ILE A 164 16.63 2.08 11.76
N SER A 165 16.19 0.83 11.79
CA SER A 165 16.69 -0.18 12.71
C SER A 165 16.23 -1.57 12.27
N ASP A 166 16.95 -2.61 12.69
CA ASP A 166 16.50 -4.00 12.57
C ASP A 166 15.48 -4.39 13.65
N VAL A 167 15.36 -3.58 14.71
CA VAL A 167 14.47 -3.84 15.84
C VAL A 167 13.20 -2.99 15.71
N PRO A 168 12.00 -3.59 15.72
CA PRO A 168 10.74 -2.86 15.76
C PRO A 168 10.62 -1.98 17.01
N LEU A 169 10.21 -0.73 16.82
CA LEU A 169 10.00 0.26 17.88
C LEU A 169 8.54 0.68 17.96
N SER A 170 8.05 0.97 19.17
CA SER A 170 6.67 1.41 19.40
C SER A 170 6.38 2.76 18.70
N ILE A 171 5.16 2.91 18.16
CA ILE A 171 4.71 4.09 17.41
C ILE A 171 3.96 5.11 18.29
N SER A 172 3.71 4.82 19.57
CA SER A 172 2.74 5.50 20.48
C SER A 172 2.48 7.01 20.26
N ASP A 173 1.19 7.37 20.25
CA ASP A 173 0.46 8.66 20.41
C ASP A 173 0.94 10.00 19.81
N TYR A 174 2.13 10.12 19.22
CA TYR A 174 2.68 11.45 18.90
C TYR A 174 2.58 11.92 17.45
N LEU A 175 1.80 11.27 16.56
CA LEU A 175 2.08 11.35 15.12
C LEU A 175 0.93 11.64 14.17
N GLU A 176 -0.24 11.97 14.69
CA GLU A 176 -1.39 12.31 13.87
C GLU A 176 -1.08 13.52 12.97
N GLY A 177 -1.22 13.36 11.65
CA GLY A 177 -0.96 14.41 10.66
C GLY A 177 0.49 14.51 10.17
N MET A 178 1.40 13.65 10.63
CA MET A 178 2.80 13.65 10.23
C MET A 178 3.04 12.93 8.90
N ASN A 179 3.97 13.48 8.12
CA ASN A 179 4.48 12.95 6.85
C ASN A 179 6.01 12.84 6.96
N ILE A 180 6.57 11.67 6.67
CA ILE A 180 8.00 11.39 6.86
C ILE A 180 8.55 10.69 5.65
N LEU A 181 9.56 11.28 5.03
CA LEU A 181 10.16 10.75 3.82
C LEU A 181 11.43 9.97 4.14
N TYR A 182 11.44 8.69 3.75
CA TYR A 182 12.62 7.84 3.76
C TYR A 182 13.15 7.68 2.34
N SER A 183 14.44 7.88 2.17
CA SER A 183 15.10 7.88 0.86
C SER A 183 16.34 7.00 0.86
N THR A 184 16.75 6.54 -0.32
CA THR A 184 18.03 5.86 -0.55
C THR A 184 18.98 6.71 -1.40
N ASN A 185 20.28 6.45 -1.29
CA ASN A 185 21.26 7.00 -2.23
C ASN A 185 21.17 6.29 -3.60
N GLN A 186 21.58 6.98 -4.66
CA GLN A 186 21.69 6.43 -6.01
C GLN A 186 22.92 5.51 -6.09
N SER A 187 22.75 4.18 -5.94
CA SER A 187 23.75 3.15 -6.27
C SER A 187 23.36 1.78 -5.69
N CYS A 188 22.17 1.28 -5.99
CA CYS A 188 21.67 0.07 -5.33
C CYS A 188 21.85 -1.20 -6.16
N THR A 189 21.99 -2.33 -5.47
CA THR A 189 22.06 -3.65 -6.09
C THR A 189 20.69 -4.06 -6.66
N ALA A 190 20.67 -4.90 -7.70
CA ALA A 190 19.44 -5.50 -8.19
C ALA A 190 18.66 -6.17 -7.05
N ASP A 191 17.33 -6.22 -7.17
CA ASP A 191 16.43 -6.89 -6.21
C ASP A 191 16.60 -6.39 -4.77
N SER A 192 16.92 -5.10 -4.61
CA SER A 192 17.01 -4.45 -3.30
C SER A 192 15.73 -3.73 -2.92
N TYR A 193 15.47 -3.61 -1.62
CA TYR A 193 14.23 -3.06 -1.10
C TYR A 193 14.47 -2.08 0.06
N ILE A 194 13.63 -1.04 0.11
CA ILE A 194 13.28 -0.41 1.39
C ILE A 194 12.18 -1.27 1.99
N ILE A 195 12.39 -1.75 3.21
CA ILE A 195 11.48 -2.63 3.93
C ILE A 195 10.94 -1.87 5.13
N ALA A 196 9.62 -1.64 5.16
CA ALA A 196 8.91 -1.19 6.35
C ALA A 196 8.13 -2.37 6.93
N SER A 197 8.34 -2.72 8.20
CA SER A 197 7.58 -3.76 8.89
C SER A 197 6.67 -3.12 9.93
N LEU A 198 5.36 -3.25 9.75
CA LEU A 198 4.34 -2.89 10.74
C LEU A 198 3.91 -4.15 11.49
N ARG A 199 3.95 -4.11 12.82
CA ARG A 199 3.58 -5.24 13.69
C ARG A 199 2.58 -4.82 14.75
N TYR A 200 1.68 -5.73 15.09
CA TYR A 200 0.79 -5.62 16.24
C TYR A 200 0.50 -7.04 16.74
N GLU A 201 0.85 -7.35 17.98
CA GLU A 201 0.76 -8.71 18.54
C GLU A 201 1.45 -9.75 17.63
N ASP A 202 0.74 -10.79 17.22
CA ASP A 202 1.17 -11.86 16.31
C ASP A 202 1.11 -11.46 14.83
N ARG A 203 0.61 -10.27 14.52
CA ARG A 203 0.22 -9.86 13.17
C ARG A 203 1.24 -8.91 12.60
N ARG A 204 1.57 -9.13 11.33
CA ARG A 204 2.63 -8.36 10.69
C ARG A 204 2.34 -8.15 9.21
N VAL A 205 2.63 -6.92 8.76
CA VAL A 205 2.68 -6.58 7.34
C VAL A 205 4.06 -6.04 7.03
N ASP A 206 4.74 -6.65 6.07
CA ASP A 206 5.95 -6.09 5.49
C ASP A 206 5.60 -5.38 4.18
N ILE A 207 6.04 -4.14 4.06
CA ILE A 207 5.93 -3.33 2.85
C ILE A 207 7.33 -3.21 2.25
N LEU A 208 7.51 -3.75 1.06
CA LEU A 208 8.78 -3.77 0.35
C LEU A 208 8.67 -2.88 -0.89
N LEU A 209 9.35 -1.74 -0.88
CA LEU A 209 9.52 -0.89 -2.06
C LEU A 209 10.79 -1.33 -2.79
N GLU A 210 10.65 -1.85 -4.01
CA GLU A 210 11.79 -2.19 -4.86
C GLU A 210 12.58 -0.92 -5.22
N ILE A 211 13.90 -1.00 -5.03
CA ILE A 211 14.81 0.12 -5.26
C ILE A 211 15.25 0.12 -6.72
N SER A 212 15.08 1.26 -7.37
CA SER A 212 15.60 1.49 -8.72
C SER A 212 17.13 1.59 -8.70
N GLN A 213 17.79 0.93 -9.67
CA GLN A 213 19.23 1.10 -9.89
C GLN A 213 19.60 2.48 -10.45
N TRP A 214 18.63 3.17 -11.05
CA TRP A 214 18.86 4.38 -11.84
C TRP A 214 18.48 5.67 -11.11
N TYR A 215 17.63 5.56 -10.09
CA TYR A 215 17.03 6.71 -9.42
C TYR A 215 16.94 6.47 -7.92
N ALA A 216 16.96 7.55 -7.14
CA ALA A 216 16.63 7.45 -5.72
C ALA A 216 15.20 6.91 -5.58
N SER A 217 15.01 6.04 -4.60
CA SER A 217 13.68 5.50 -4.27
C SER A 217 13.22 6.13 -2.97
N HIS A 218 11.99 6.63 -2.97
CA HIS A 218 11.46 7.38 -1.84
C HIS A 218 10.18 6.73 -1.33
N LEU A 219 10.17 6.42 -0.04
CA LEU A 219 9.03 5.88 0.68
C LEU A 219 8.54 6.94 1.67
N LEU A 220 7.38 7.52 1.38
CA LEU A 220 6.69 8.44 2.26
C LEU A 220 5.83 7.63 3.25
N LEU A 221 6.14 7.77 4.52
CA LEU A 221 5.30 7.32 5.62
C LEU A 221 4.34 8.45 5.99
N LYS A 222 3.05 8.12 6.10
CA LYS A 222 2.00 9.08 6.50
C LYS A 222 1.12 8.49 7.59
N ILE A 223 0.97 9.21 8.71
CA ILE A 223 0.10 8.79 9.81
C ILE A 223 -1.12 9.71 9.85
N LYS A 224 -2.30 9.10 9.83
CA LYS A 224 -3.58 9.80 9.86
C LYS A 224 -4.68 8.92 10.43
N ASN A 225 -5.60 9.50 11.18
CA ASN A 225 -6.76 8.88 11.81
C ASN A 225 -6.40 7.56 12.52
N GLY A 226 -5.29 7.53 13.27
CA GLY A 226 -4.84 6.31 13.94
C GLY A 226 -4.53 5.15 12.99
N SER A 227 -4.05 5.45 11.79
CA SER A 227 -3.59 4.49 10.78
C SER A 227 -2.34 5.00 10.08
N ILE A 228 -1.60 4.11 9.42
CA ILE A 228 -0.32 4.41 8.78
C ILE A 228 -0.31 3.96 7.32
N ALA A 229 0.15 4.82 6.42
CA ALA A 229 0.33 4.50 5.02
C ALA A 229 1.80 4.60 4.62
N PHE A 230 2.21 3.73 3.70
CA PHE A 230 3.53 3.70 3.09
C PHE A 230 3.34 3.93 1.59
N ILE A 231 3.85 5.05 1.10
CA ILE A 231 3.48 5.61 -0.21
C ILE A 231 4.78 5.80 -1.02
N PRO A 232 4.92 5.16 -2.19
CA PRO A 232 5.96 5.53 -3.14
C PRO A 232 5.80 7.01 -3.52
N HIS A 233 6.85 7.82 -3.34
CA HIS A 233 6.76 9.28 -3.48
C HIS A 233 7.72 9.80 -4.54
N ASN A 234 7.28 10.71 -5.42
CA ASN A 234 8.11 11.29 -6.48
C ASN A 234 8.81 10.26 -7.39
N MET A 235 8.16 9.12 -7.64
CA MET A 235 8.66 8.05 -8.49
C MET A 235 7.80 7.90 -9.75
N SER A 236 8.43 7.89 -10.93
CA SER A 236 7.71 7.69 -12.22
C SER A 236 7.33 6.23 -12.48
N LYS A 237 8.07 5.32 -11.84
CA LYS A 237 7.83 3.88 -11.79
C LYS A 237 8.16 3.36 -10.39
N PHE A 238 7.34 2.48 -9.85
CA PHE A 238 7.62 1.79 -8.59
C PHE A 238 7.04 0.38 -8.60
N LYS A 239 7.57 -0.48 -7.73
CA LYS A 239 6.97 -1.77 -7.39
C LYS A 239 6.97 -1.92 -5.87
N LEU A 240 5.79 -2.10 -5.32
CA LEU A 240 5.54 -2.26 -3.89
C LEU A 240 4.99 -3.66 -3.64
N THR A 241 5.46 -4.33 -2.60
CA THR A 241 4.93 -5.63 -2.18
C THR A 241 4.47 -5.54 -0.75
N TYR A 242 3.19 -5.85 -0.48
CA TYR A 242 2.67 -6.05 0.86
C TYR A 242 2.64 -7.55 1.17
N ARG A 243 3.40 -8.00 2.17
CA ARG A 243 3.43 -9.38 2.65
C ARG A 243 2.69 -9.49 3.97
N PHE A 244 1.72 -10.38 4.05
CA PHE A 244 0.87 -10.56 5.23
C PHE A 244 1.31 -11.80 6.03
N TYR A 245 1.58 -11.65 7.33
CA TYR A 245 2.05 -12.70 8.24
C TYR A 245 1.18 -12.81 9.49
N PHE A 246 0.73 -14.03 9.77
CA PHE A 246 -0.21 -14.43 10.82
C PHE A 246 0.13 -15.86 11.26
#